data_AF-A0A523EVF0-F1
#
_entry.id   AF-A0A523EVF0-F1
#
_cell.length_a   1.000
_cell.length_b   1.000
_cell.length_c   1.000
_cell.angle_alpha   90.00
_cell.angle_beta   90.00
_cell.angle_gamma   90.00
#
_symmetry.space_group_name_H-M   'P 1'
#
loop_
_entity.id
_entity.type
_entity.pdbx_description
1 polymer ?
#
loop_
_entity_poly.entity_id
_entity_poly.type
_entity_poly.pdbx_seq_one_letter_code
_entity_poly.pdbx_strand_id
1 'polypeptide(L)'
;EGCIIRSRFLRDITAAYLEDPELRNLLLNDFFREEIAQALGGLRSTVARAAMSGLPVPAYSSALAFYDAYRSKRLPANLTQAQRDFFGAHTYERMDRPPGEWFHTEWTTDVASDNE
;
A
#
# COMPACT_ATOMS: atom_id res chain seq x y z
N GLU A 1 37.22 -5.68 0.13
CA GLU A 1 36.48 -4.69 0.96
C GLU A 1 34.99 -5.01 0.98
N GLY A 2 34.21 -4.47 1.92
CA GLY A 2 32.78 -4.78 2.01
C GLY A 2 31.91 -3.66 2.53
N CYS A 3 30.67 -3.58 2.03
CA CYS A 3 29.68 -2.61 2.46
C CYS A 3 29.10 -2.96 3.85
N ILE A 4 28.59 -1.94 4.55
CA ILE A 4 28.05 -2.03 5.92
C ILE A 4 26.89 -3.04 6.02
N ILE A 5 26.07 -3.15 4.96
CA ILE A 5 24.87 -4.00 4.94
C ILE A 5 25.10 -5.42 4.40
N ARG A 6 26.38 -5.82 4.25
CA ARG A 6 26.72 -7.16 3.73
C ARG A 6 26.10 -8.25 4.60
N SER A 7 25.33 -9.12 3.98
CA SER A 7 24.62 -10.20 4.67
C SER A 7 24.44 -11.41 3.75
N ARG A 8 24.09 -12.56 4.34
CA ARG A 8 23.67 -13.73 3.57
C ARG A 8 22.43 -13.42 2.73
N PHE A 9 21.51 -12.61 3.28
CA PHE A 9 20.27 -12.13 2.67
C PHE A 9 20.48 -11.44 1.30
N LEU A 10 21.56 -10.67 1.13
CA LEU A 10 21.85 -10.06 -0.17
C LEU A 10 22.15 -11.08 -1.29
N ARG A 11 22.57 -12.31 -0.94
CA ARG A 11 22.75 -13.38 -1.92
C ARG A 11 21.41 -13.91 -2.41
N ASP A 12 20.41 -13.96 -1.54
CA ASP A 12 19.06 -14.38 -1.90
C ASP A 12 18.40 -13.35 -2.83
N ILE A 13 18.63 -12.04 -2.58
CA ILE A 13 18.21 -10.97 -3.51
C ILE A 13 18.90 -11.13 -4.87
N THR A 14 20.21 -11.41 -4.85
CA THR A 14 20.99 -11.62 -6.09
C THR A 14 20.44 -12.82 -6.86
N ALA A 15 20.15 -13.93 -6.19
CA ALA A 15 19.58 -15.12 -6.79
C ALA A 15 18.23 -14.83 -7.46
N ALA A 16 17.34 -14.09 -6.79
CA ALA A 16 16.03 -13.73 -7.35
C ALA A 16 16.13 -12.92 -8.65
N TYR A 17 17.07 -11.96 -8.73
CA TYR A 17 17.27 -11.18 -9.96
C TYR A 17 18.09 -11.89 -11.04
N LEU A 18 18.90 -12.90 -10.68
CA LEU A 18 19.52 -13.78 -11.67
C LEU A 18 18.51 -14.75 -12.29
N GLU A 19 17.50 -15.16 -11.52
CA GLU A 19 16.39 -15.99 -11.98
C GLU A 19 15.42 -15.19 -12.86
N ASP A 20 14.98 -14.01 -12.41
CA ASP A 20 14.12 -13.10 -13.17
C ASP A 20 14.69 -11.67 -13.18
N PRO A 21 15.44 -11.30 -14.24
CA PRO A 21 15.97 -9.94 -14.38
C PRO A 21 14.90 -8.85 -14.50
N GLU A 22 13.68 -9.20 -14.90
CA GLU A 22 12.55 -8.26 -15.08
C GLU A 22 11.64 -8.20 -13.84
N LEU A 23 12.08 -8.80 -12.72
CA LEU A 23 11.33 -8.87 -11.47
C LEU A 23 10.98 -7.46 -10.96
N ARG A 24 9.69 -7.11 -11.06
CA ARG A 24 9.19 -5.78 -10.67
C ARG A 24 9.23 -5.51 -9.17
N ASN A 25 9.17 -6.56 -8.35
CA ASN A 25 9.19 -6.45 -6.89
C ASN A 25 9.63 -7.77 -6.25
N LEU A 26 10.53 -7.71 -5.27
CA LEU A 26 11.02 -8.90 -4.54
C LEU A 26 9.91 -9.69 -3.85
N LEU A 27 8.81 -9.04 -3.46
CA LEU A 27 7.65 -9.70 -2.85
C LEU A 27 6.95 -10.71 -3.79
N LEU A 28 7.23 -10.65 -5.09
CA LEU A 28 6.66 -11.55 -6.09
C LEU A 28 7.50 -12.81 -6.31
N ASN A 29 8.77 -12.81 -5.93
CA ASN A 29 9.62 -14.00 -6.00
C ASN A 29 9.20 -15.02 -4.93
N ASP A 30 9.27 -16.31 -5.30
CA ASP A 30 8.74 -17.42 -4.51
C ASP A 30 9.40 -17.53 -3.13
N PHE A 31 10.73 -17.42 -3.06
CA PHE A 31 11.48 -17.50 -1.81
C PHE A 31 11.04 -16.41 -0.82
N PHE A 32 11.02 -15.15 -1.25
CA PHE A 32 10.63 -14.04 -0.38
C PHE A 32 9.16 -14.11 0.02
N ARG A 33 8.27 -14.56 -0.88
CA ARG A 33 6.86 -14.74 -0.57
C ARG A 33 6.67 -15.76 0.56
N GLU A 34 7.40 -16.87 0.52
CA GLU A 34 7.34 -17.92 1.55
C GLU A 34 7.90 -17.44 2.90
N GLU A 35 9.08 -16.81 2.90
CA GLU A 35 9.69 -16.27 4.12
C GLU A 35 8.76 -15.25 4.80
N ILE A 36 8.12 -14.38 4.02
CA ILE A 36 7.18 -13.38 4.55
C ILE A 36 5.91 -14.06 5.08
N ALA A 37 5.36 -15.06 4.37
CA ALA A 37 4.18 -15.78 4.84
C ALA A 37 4.42 -16.43 6.22
N GLN A 38 5.62 -16.98 6.45
CA GLN A 38 6.02 -17.54 7.74
C GLN A 38 6.19 -16.45 8.82
N ALA A 39 6.81 -15.32 8.48
CA ALA A 39 7.08 -14.24 9.43
C ALA A 39 5.85 -13.39 9.80
N LEU A 40 4.82 -13.33 8.93
CA LEU A 40 3.73 -12.37 9.03
C LEU A 40 2.93 -12.47 10.34
N GLY A 41 2.70 -13.69 10.84
CA GLY A 41 2.03 -13.90 12.12
C GLY A 41 2.79 -13.29 13.30
N GLY A 42 4.12 -13.49 13.32
CA GLY A 42 5.00 -12.92 14.34
C GLY A 42 5.08 -11.40 14.26
N LEU A 43 5.17 -10.86 13.04
CA LEU A 43 5.16 -9.42 12.80
C LEU A 43 3.88 -8.76 13.35
N ARG A 44 2.71 -9.33 13.04
CA ARG A 44 1.42 -8.81 13.54
C ARG A 44 1.33 -8.83 15.06
N SER A 45 1.68 -9.95 15.67
CA SER A 45 1.68 -10.08 17.14
C SER A 45 2.60 -9.05 17.80
N THR A 46 3.79 -8.84 17.22
CA THR A 46 4.77 -7.86 17.70
C THR A 46 4.23 -6.44 17.60
N VAL A 47 3.71 -6.04 16.44
CA VAL A 47 3.14 -4.69 16.24
C VAL A 47 1.95 -4.44 17.18
N ALA A 48 1.04 -5.42 17.32
CA ALA A 48 -0.12 -5.30 18.21
C ALA A 48 0.30 -5.13 19.68
N ARG A 49 1.23 -5.97 20.17
CA ARG A 49 1.73 -5.89 21.56
C ARG A 49 2.49 -4.61 21.82
N ALA A 50 3.29 -4.14 20.85
CA ALA A 50 4.01 -2.88 20.96
C ALA A 50 3.04 -1.70 21.10
N ALA A 51 1.98 -1.66 20.27
CA ALA A 51 0.95 -0.63 20.35
C ALA A 51 0.23 -0.64 21.71
N MET A 52 -0.20 -1.81 22.19
CA MET A 52 -0.86 -1.95 23.50
C MET A 52 0.05 -1.58 24.67
N SER A 53 1.36 -1.75 24.52
CA SER A 53 2.37 -1.43 25.54
C SER A 53 2.94 0.00 25.41
N GLY A 54 2.49 0.79 24.44
CA GLY A 54 3.05 2.13 24.19
C GLY A 54 4.50 2.14 23.71
N LEU A 55 4.98 1.06 23.08
CA LEU A 55 6.35 0.95 22.57
C LEU A 55 6.43 1.39 21.10
N PRO A 56 7.32 2.34 20.75
CA PRO A 56 7.46 2.80 19.38
C PRO A 56 8.19 1.77 18.51
N VAL A 57 7.53 1.27 17.48
CA VAL A 57 8.10 0.31 16.52
C VAL A 57 7.91 0.75 15.06
N PRO A 58 8.33 1.98 14.69
CA PRO A 58 7.94 2.63 13.44
C PRO A 58 8.28 1.81 12.18
N ALA A 59 9.44 1.14 12.16
CA ALA A 59 9.86 0.28 11.05
C ALA A 59 8.99 -0.98 10.91
N TYR A 60 8.62 -1.62 12.02
CA TYR A 60 7.77 -2.81 12.00
C TYR A 60 6.33 -2.45 11.61
N SER A 61 5.78 -1.37 12.18
CA SER A 61 4.43 -0.92 11.84
C SER A 61 4.32 -0.45 10.39
N SER A 62 5.33 0.26 9.87
CA SER A 62 5.32 0.71 8.47
C SER A 62 5.49 -0.45 7.50
N ALA A 63 6.36 -1.42 7.80
CA ALA A 63 6.53 -2.62 6.98
C ALA A 63 5.23 -3.43 6.90
N LEU A 64 4.53 -3.62 8.04
CA LEU A 64 3.24 -4.29 8.07
C LEU A 64 2.18 -3.54 7.27
N ALA A 65 2.08 -2.22 7.46
CA ALA A 65 1.13 -1.38 6.74
C ALA A 65 1.39 -1.38 5.23
N PHE A 66 2.65 -1.28 4.80
CA PHE A 66 3.03 -1.37 3.39
C PHE A 66 2.67 -2.74 2.80
N TYR A 67 3.00 -3.84 3.48
CA TYR A 67 2.68 -5.18 3.00
C TYR A 67 1.16 -5.38 2.83
N ASP A 68 0.38 -4.97 3.83
CA ASP A 68 -1.08 -5.06 3.77
C ASP A 68 -1.69 -4.15 2.68
N ALA A 69 -1.11 -2.96 2.47
CA ALA A 69 -1.53 -2.08 1.38
C ALA A 69 -1.18 -2.67 0.01
N TYR A 70 0.03 -3.20 -0.17
CA TYR A 70 0.53 -3.70 -1.45
C TYR A 70 -0.28 -4.91 -1.95
N ARG A 71 -0.66 -5.83 -1.06
CA ARG A 71 -1.48 -7.00 -1.42
C ARG A 71 -2.97 -6.70 -1.57
N SER A 72 -3.41 -5.48 -1.26
CA SER A 72 -4.82 -5.10 -1.31
C SER A 72 -5.20 -4.62 -2.71
N LYS A 73 -6.04 -5.39 -3.42
CA LYS A 73 -6.57 -5.01 -4.75
C LYS A 73 -7.36 -3.69 -4.72
N ARG A 74 -7.97 -3.35 -3.57
CA ARG A 74 -8.72 -2.11 -3.36
C ARG A 74 -8.23 -1.44 -2.09
N LEU A 75 -7.82 -0.19 -2.22
CA LEU A 75 -7.44 0.69 -1.12
C LEU A 75 -8.49 1.78 -0.93
N PRO A 76 -8.59 2.39 0.26
CA PRO A 76 -9.50 3.51 0.51
C PRO A 76 -9.14 4.80 -0.23
N ALA A 77 -8.19 4.78 -1.17
CA ALA A 77 -7.81 5.92 -2.00
C ALA A 77 -8.97 6.46 -2.86
N ASN A 78 -10.01 5.66 -3.09
CA ASN A 78 -11.25 6.12 -3.71
C ASN A 78 -11.93 7.24 -2.91
N LEU A 79 -11.86 7.21 -1.57
CA LEU A 79 -12.38 8.29 -0.74
C LEU A 79 -11.55 9.56 -0.91
N THR A 80 -10.22 9.44 -1.00
CA THR A 80 -9.35 10.60 -1.29
C THR A 80 -9.67 11.19 -2.66
N GLN A 81 -9.92 10.37 -3.68
CA GLN A 81 -10.36 10.86 -4.98
C GLN A 81 -11.72 11.57 -4.90
N ALA A 82 -12.69 11.01 -4.19
CA ALA A 82 -13.99 11.65 -3.98
C ALA A 82 -13.86 13.00 -3.23
N GLN A 83 -13.02 13.06 -2.19
CA GLN A 83 -12.75 14.32 -1.48
C GLN A 83 -12.15 15.37 -2.40
N ARG A 84 -11.12 15.02 -3.19
CA ARG A 84 -10.47 15.92 -4.14
C ARG A 84 -11.45 16.44 -5.20
N ASP A 85 -12.33 15.59 -5.70
CA ASP A 85 -13.36 16.00 -6.64
C ASP A 85 -14.40 16.92 -5.98
N PHE A 86 -14.82 16.60 -4.75
CA PHE A 86 -15.76 17.40 -3.97
C PHE A 86 -15.29 18.84 -3.74
N PHE A 87 -14.09 19.04 -3.18
CA PHE A 87 -13.65 20.39 -2.78
C PHE A 87 -12.94 21.17 -3.88
N GLY A 88 -12.58 20.54 -5.00
CA GLY A 88 -11.67 21.13 -5.98
C GLY A 88 -11.90 20.72 -7.43
N ALA A 89 -13.00 20.03 -7.75
CA ALA A 89 -13.34 19.57 -9.10
C ALA A 89 -12.18 18.83 -9.80
N HIS A 90 -11.38 18.10 -9.03
CA HIS A 90 -10.17 17.44 -9.52
C HIS A 90 -10.42 16.20 -10.36
N THR A 91 -11.69 15.79 -10.54
CA THR A 91 -12.11 14.60 -11.27
C THR A 91 -11.58 13.28 -10.69
N TYR A 92 -12.16 12.17 -11.11
CA TYR A 92 -11.72 10.82 -10.76
C TYR A 92 -12.08 9.80 -11.84
N GLU A 93 -11.38 8.67 -11.86
CA GLU A 93 -11.71 7.53 -12.71
C GLU A 93 -12.64 6.56 -12.00
N ARG A 94 -13.50 5.86 -12.76
CA ARG A 94 -14.43 4.86 -12.24
C ARG A 94 -14.00 3.45 -12.61
N MET A 95 -14.23 2.51 -11.70
CA MET A 95 -13.86 1.10 -11.89
C MET A 95 -14.76 0.35 -12.90
N ASP A 96 -15.93 0.88 -13.21
CA ASP A 96 -16.88 0.33 -14.20
C ASP A 96 -16.74 0.96 -15.59
N ARG A 97 -15.69 1.76 -15.80
CA ARG A 97 -15.40 2.47 -17.04
C ARG A 97 -14.00 2.15 -17.55
N PRO A 98 -13.74 2.30 -18.85
CA PRO A 98 -12.39 2.21 -19.39
C PRO A 98 -11.40 3.12 -18.64
N PRO A 99 -10.17 2.64 -18.35
CA PRO A 99 -9.13 3.48 -17.78
C PRO A 99 -8.84 4.71 -18.65
N GLY A 100 -8.62 5.85 -18.01
CA GLY A 100 -8.40 7.14 -18.66
C GLY A 100 -9.67 7.98 -18.88
N GLU A 101 -10.85 7.46 -18.56
CA GLU A 101 -12.09 8.26 -18.52
C GLU A 101 -12.25 9.00 -17.18
N TRP A 102 -12.33 10.32 -17.23
CA TRP A 102 -12.41 11.19 -16.06
C TRP A 102 -13.83 11.70 -15.83
N PHE A 103 -14.28 11.64 -14.58
CA PHE A 103 -15.60 12.05 -14.15
C PHE A 103 -15.48 13.16 -13.11
N HIS A 104 -16.25 14.23 -13.30
CA HIS A 104 -16.57 15.16 -12.23
C HIS A 104 -17.98 14.85 -11.73
N THR A 105 -18.21 14.91 -10.42
CA THR A 105 -19.54 14.81 -9.82
C THR A 105 -19.90 16.14 -9.17
N GLU A 106 -21.08 16.65 -9.46
CA GLU A 106 -21.67 17.76 -8.69
C GLU A 106 -22.18 17.19 -7.36
N TRP A 107 -21.34 17.26 -6.32
CA TRP A 107 -21.60 16.61 -5.04
C TRP A 107 -22.59 17.38 -4.16
N THR A 108 -22.66 18.68 -4.33
CA THR A 108 -23.61 19.56 -3.65
C THR A 108 -24.71 19.94 -4.62
N THR A 109 -25.92 19.48 -4.36
CA THR A 109 -27.11 20.15 -4.89
C THR A 109 -27.36 21.35 -3.99
N ASP A 110 -27.49 22.57 -4.54
CA ASP A 110 -28.03 23.69 -3.77
C ASP A 110 -29.41 23.30 -3.22
N VAL A 111 -29.47 22.84 -1.96
CA VAL A 111 -30.72 22.74 -1.18
C VAL A 111 -30.80 23.96 -0.26
N ALA A 112 -30.45 25.13 -0.80
CA ALA A 112 -30.45 26.40 -0.08
C ALA A 112 -30.86 27.55 -0.99
N SER A 113 -32.09 27.52 -1.52
CA SER A 113 -32.84 28.74 -1.89
C SER A 113 -34.33 28.45 -2.17
N ASP A 114 -35.04 27.86 -1.21
CA ASP A 114 -36.51 27.97 -1.11
C ASP A 114 -36.84 28.58 0.27
N ASN A 115 -36.53 29.87 0.41
CA ASN A 115 -37.01 30.75 1.46
C ASN A 115 -37.00 32.19 0.90
N GLU A 116 -37.81 32.41 -0.14
CA GLU A 116 -38.48 33.69 -0.43
C GLU A 116 -39.93 33.41 -0.85
#